data_AF-A0A9D5QTK7-F1
#
_entry.id   AF-A0A9D5QTK7-F1
#
_cell.length_a   1.000
_cell.length_b   1.000
_cell.length_c   1.000
_cell.angle_alpha   90.00
_cell.angle_beta   90.00
_cell.angle_gamma   90.00
#
_symmetry.space_group_name_H-M   'P 1'
#
loop_
_entity.id
_entity.type
_entity.pdbx_description
1 polymer ?
#
loop_
_entity_poly.entity_id
_entity_poly.type
_entity_poly.pdbx_seq_one_letter_code
_entity_poly.pdbx_strand_id
1 'polypeptide(L)'
;MSNNVSTISTGIKLAAFGITLAMLPCALLYFLGSTEIIKYLSNTTEKVLIGVQLIGYIIATIALLGCKGNAAKFGIPSASFVLCAVGFILVAIYQFIIGFCPEVTGELYYDKSMTEVVTLNLVLNVVKYMPLAIGTLMAGRRLHALRLASVIFFIMVVYPVIDYLCYELLVDTSDYWSTDFGKYRIATSVIGLLTAVICIIAWWRACGNASELEAEYEENGDADNTTVYVEPAAQPAAAPMAPATSAPAQSAQPATAPQPAAPAGAITEDQRRLLMGMSDDELTKVINNPMLYANPAFVEEARTMLLKRQAWEMIKDYSDAQLLDIVHNNTQGFAYEVLDASSMELLARETEEFVNEVKALSTDQLQGIVSNPGSYFDGYVRLATRTLHERLNGTPASQPDNN
;
A
#
# COMPACT_ATOMS: atom_id res chain seq x y z
N MET A 1 4.10 30.77 6.23
CA MET A 1 5.17 29.94 5.64
C MET A 1 4.63 28.53 5.57
N SER A 2 4.28 28.07 4.36
CA SER A 2 3.84 26.69 4.10
C SER A 2 5.04 25.77 4.35
N ASN A 3 5.00 25.02 5.45
CA ASN A 3 5.90 23.88 5.62
C ASN A 3 5.51 22.88 4.54
N ASN A 4 6.28 22.80 3.45
CA ASN A 4 6.16 21.75 2.45
C ASN A 4 6.32 20.41 3.18
N VAL A 5 5.21 19.77 3.53
CA VAL A 5 5.22 18.40 4.03
C VAL A 5 5.81 17.56 2.90
N SER A 6 6.97 16.96 3.09
CA SER A 6 7.60 16.19 2.02
C SER A 6 6.70 15.01 1.67
N THR A 7 6.24 14.99 0.43
CA THR A 7 5.36 13.93 -0.07
C THR A 7 6.18 12.64 -0.27
N ILE A 8 5.56 11.47 -0.09
CA ILE A 8 6.19 10.18 -0.36
C ILE A 8 6.61 10.07 -1.82
N SER A 9 5.81 10.58 -2.76
CA SER A 9 6.13 10.61 -4.18
C SER A 9 7.42 11.39 -4.45
N THR A 10 7.67 12.48 -3.73
CA THR A 10 8.94 13.23 -3.83
C THR A 10 10.12 12.39 -3.35
N GLY A 11 9.97 11.69 -2.23
CA GLY A 11 11.02 10.80 -1.73
C GLY A 11 11.28 9.61 -2.64
N ILE A 12 10.23 8.99 -3.22
CA ILE A 12 10.38 7.90 -4.19
C ILE A 12 11.00 8.41 -5.50
N LYS A 13 10.66 9.61 -5.97
CA LYS A 13 11.32 10.25 -7.11
C LYS A 13 12.81 10.45 -6.88
N LEU A 14 13.19 10.93 -5.70
CA LEU A 14 14.60 11.08 -5.33
C LEU A 14 15.30 9.70 -5.25
N ALA A 15 14.60 8.67 -4.76
CA ALA A 15 15.13 7.31 -4.76
C ALA A 15 15.32 6.75 -6.18
N ALA A 16 14.34 6.93 -7.07
CA ALA A 16 14.43 6.52 -8.47
C ALA A 16 15.58 7.23 -9.21
N PHE A 17 15.79 8.52 -8.92
CA PHE A 17 16.95 9.26 -9.42
C PHE A 17 18.28 8.66 -8.93
N GLY A 18 18.40 8.41 -7.63
CA GLY A 18 19.58 7.77 -7.04
C GLY A 18 19.87 6.39 -7.66
N ILE A 19 18.85 5.57 -7.86
CA ILE A 19 18.97 4.25 -8.51
C ILE A 19 19.37 4.36 -9.98
N THR A 20 18.82 5.34 -10.69
CA THR A 20 19.20 5.62 -12.10
C THR A 20 20.68 5.96 -12.18
N LEU A 21 21.15 6.86 -11.32
CA LEU A 21 22.57 7.23 -11.22
C LEU A 21 23.45 6.03 -10.85
N ALA A 22 22.95 5.14 -9.98
CA ALA A 22 23.71 4.01 -9.50
C ALA A 22 23.80 2.83 -10.46
N MET A 23 22.77 2.57 -11.27
CA MET A 23 22.73 1.36 -12.09
C MET A 23 23.04 1.64 -13.57
N LEU A 24 22.51 2.72 -14.13
CA LEU A 24 22.52 2.92 -15.58
C LEU A 24 23.92 3.19 -16.17
N PRO A 25 24.75 4.11 -15.62
CA PRO A 25 26.03 4.45 -16.23
C PRO A 25 26.97 3.24 -16.31
N CYS A 26 27.09 2.46 -15.23
CA CYS A 26 27.94 1.27 -15.20
C CYS A 26 27.40 0.17 -16.13
N ALA A 27 26.10 -0.12 -16.08
CA ALA A 27 25.53 -1.17 -16.93
C ALA A 27 25.68 -0.84 -18.42
N LEU A 28 25.46 0.42 -18.80
CA LEU A 28 25.61 0.88 -20.17
C LEU A 28 27.08 0.80 -20.63
N LEU A 29 28.02 1.33 -19.85
CA LEU A 29 29.42 1.33 -20.24
C LEU A 29 30.03 -0.08 -20.26
N TYR A 30 29.61 -0.95 -19.34
CA TYR A 30 30.00 -2.36 -19.34
C TYR A 30 29.48 -3.09 -20.58
N PHE A 31 28.25 -2.81 -21.01
CA PHE A 31 27.69 -3.33 -22.25
C PHE A 31 28.43 -2.82 -23.49
N LEU A 32 28.67 -1.50 -23.58
CA LEU A 32 29.39 -0.90 -24.71
C LEU A 32 30.84 -1.41 -24.80
N GLY A 33 31.51 -1.61 -23.65
CA GLY A 33 32.84 -2.19 -23.60
C GLY A 33 32.85 -3.68 -23.98
N SER A 34 31.85 -4.45 -23.55
CA SER A 34 31.73 -5.87 -23.89
C SER A 34 31.35 -6.15 -25.33
N THR A 35 30.72 -5.18 -26.00
CA THR A 35 30.42 -5.20 -27.44
C THR A 35 31.52 -4.55 -28.29
N GLU A 36 32.63 -4.13 -27.66
CA GLU A 36 33.77 -3.45 -28.30
C GLU A 36 33.42 -2.15 -29.05
N ILE A 37 32.24 -1.57 -28.79
CA ILE A 37 31.83 -0.26 -29.33
C ILE A 37 32.73 0.84 -28.75
N ILE A 38 33.16 0.67 -27.49
CA ILE A 38 34.16 1.51 -26.83
C ILE A 38 35.32 0.65 -26.33
N LYS A 39 36.49 1.27 -26.16
CA LYS A 39 37.61 0.63 -25.47
C LYS A 39 37.26 0.39 -24.00
N TYR A 40 37.88 -0.64 -23.40
CA TYR A 40 37.78 -0.87 -21.96
C TYR A 40 38.11 0.39 -21.18
N LEU A 41 37.34 0.58 -20.11
CA LEU A 41 37.49 1.70 -19.21
C LEU A 41 38.89 1.67 -18.59
N SER A 42 39.51 2.84 -18.48
CA SER A 42 40.72 2.94 -17.67
C SER A 42 40.37 2.71 -16.19
N ASN A 43 41.32 2.20 -15.40
CA ASN A 43 41.16 2.01 -13.95
C ASN A 43 40.66 3.31 -13.26
N THR A 44 41.14 4.47 -13.69
CA THR A 44 40.68 5.78 -13.21
C THR A 44 39.18 6.00 -13.51
N THR A 45 38.74 5.66 -14.72
CA THR A 45 37.33 5.82 -15.11
C THR A 45 36.42 4.83 -14.37
N GLU A 46 36.87 3.60 -14.15
CA GLU A 46 36.15 2.61 -13.35
C GLU A 46 35.94 3.08 -11.91
N LYS A 47 36.98 3.63 -11.27
CA LYS A 47 36.87 4.21 -9.92
C LYS A 47 35.91 5.39 -9.85
N VAL A 48 35.92 6.26 -10.86
CA VAL A 48 34.96 7.38 -10.94
C VAL A 48 33.54 6.85 -11.05
N LEU A 49 33.31 5.84 -11.88
CA LEU A 49 32.01 5.19 -12.02
C LEU A 49 31.53 4.57 -10.71
N ILE A 50 32.40 3.85 -10.00
CA ILE A 50 32.08 3.31 -8.67
C ILE A 50 31.72 4.42 -7.69
N GLY A 51 32.41 5.57 -7.74
CA GLY A 51 32.05 6.75 -6.96
C GLY A 51 30.67 7.30 -7.29
N VAL A 52 30.30 7.37 -8.57
CA VAL A 52 28.96 7.76 -9.03
C VAL A 52 27.90 6.76 -8.52
N GLN A 53 28.20 5.45 -8.55
CA GLN A 53 27.29 4.44 -8.03
C GLN A 53 27.03 4.59 -6.55
N LEU A 54 28.09 4.80 -5.77
CA LEU A 54 28.03 5.02 -4.34
C LEU A 54 27.12 6.22 -4.01
N ILE A 55 27.31 7.35 -4.70
CA ILE A 55 26.49 8.55 -4.53
C ILE A 55 25.02 8.24 -4.83
N GLY A 56 24.74 7.54 -5.93
CA GLY A 56 23.38 7.16 -6.30
C GLY A 56 22.67 6.30 -5.23
N TYR A 57 23.36 5.30 -4.69
CA TYR A 57 22.82 4.46 -3.60
C TYR A 57 22.63 5.24 -2.29
N ILE A 58 23.52 6.19 -1.97
CA ILE A 58 23.35 7.07 -0.80
C ILE A 58 22.11 7.96 -0.96
N ILE A 59 21.93 8.58 -2.13
CA ILE A 59 20.74 9.39 -2.43
C ILE A 59 19.47 8.54 -2.25
N ALA A 60 19.46 7.33 -2.82
CA ALA A 60 18.32 6.43 -2.70
C ALA A 60 18.02 6.04 -1.25
N THR A 61 19.06 5.74 -0.48
CA THR A 61 18.95 5.40 0.94
C THR A 61 18.34 6.54 1.75
N ILE A 62 18.89 7.75 1.65
CA ILE A 62 18.43 8.92 2.41
C ILE A 62 16.98 9.25 2.05
N ALA A 63 16.65 9.18 0.75
CA ALA A 63 15.30 9.43 0.27
C ALA A 63 14.28 8.46 0.87
N LEU A 64 14.58 7.16 0.87
CA LEU A 64 13.71 6.11 1.41
C LEU A 64 13.56 6.20 2.94
N LEU A 65 14.63 6.53 3.65
CA LEU A 65 14.56 6.79 5.10
C LEU A 65 13.69 8.02 5.39
N GLY A 66 13.74 9.05 4.53
CA GLY A 66 12.86 10.21 4.60
C GLY A 66 11.38 9.86 4.41
N CYS A 67 11.05 8.88 3.56
CA CYS A 67 9.68 8.40 3.38
C CYS A 67 9.12 7.65 4.60
N LYS A 68 9.97 7.11 5.48
CA LYS A 68 9.58 6.23 6.60
C LYS A 68 8.48 6.84 7.48
N GLY A 69 8.60 8.11 7.82
CA GLY A 69 7.69 8.81 8.73
C GLY A 69 6.30 9.05 8.15
N ASN A 70 6.21 9.21 6.82
CA ASN A 70 4.93 9.39 6.14
C ASN A 70 4.34 8.06 5.64
N ALA A 71 5.13 6.98 5.56
CA ALA A 71 4.72 5.68 5.01
C ALA A 71 3.41 5.13 5.60
N ALA A 72 3.24 5.28 6.93
CA ALA A 72 2.06 4.82 7.64
C ALA A 72 0.77 5.50 7.16
N LYS A 73 0.82 6.79 6.79
CA LYS A 73 -0.33 7.56 6.31
C LYS A 73 -0.95 6.97 5.04
N PHE A 74 -0.15 6.26 4.26
CA PHE A 74 -0.55 5.68 2.99
C PHE A 74 -0.63 4.15 3.04
N GLY A 75 -0.68 3.57 4.24
CA GLY A 75 -0.76 2.12 4.44
C GLY A 75 0.46 1.35 3.90
N ILE A 76 1.60 2.01 3.76
CA ILE A 76 2.87 1.39 3.34
C ILE A 76 3.65 1.01 4.61
N PRO A 77 4.03 -0.27 4.80
CA PRO A 77 4.78 -0.67 5.97
C PRO A 77 6.13 0.07 6.03
N SER A 78 6.40 0.88 7.06
CA SER A 78 7.67 1.61 7.17
C SER A 78 8.92 0.71 7.09
N ALA A 79 8.79 -0.55 7.52
CA ALA A 79 9.82 -1.57 7.38
C ALA A 79 10.25 -1.82 5.92
N SER A 80 9.35 -1.62 4.94
CA SER A 80 9.67 -1.82 3.52
C SER A 80 10.76 -0.85 3.05
N PHE A 81 10.64 0.43 3.40
CA PHE A 81 11.62 1.46 3.05
C PHE A 81 12.92 1.30 3.83
N VAL A 82 12.86 0.86 5.09
CA VAL A 82 14.05 0.55 5.88
C VAL A 82 14.83 -0.62 5.26
N LEU A 83 14.16 -1.70 4.86
CA LEU A 83 14.81 -2.84 4.21
C LEU A 83 15.43 -2.45 2.87
N CYS A 84 14.75 -1.62 2.07
CA CYS A 84 15.33 -1.08 0.85
C CYS A 84 16.57 -0.21 1.13
N ALA A 85 16.51 0.67 2.13
CA ALA A 85 17.65 1.51 2.52
C ALA A 85 18.84 0.67 3.00
N VAL A 86 18.61 -0.34 3.84
CA VAL A 86 19.66 -1.27 4.30
C VAL A 86 20.31 -1.98 3.12
N GLY A 87 19.50 -2.52 2.20
CA GLY A 87 20.02 -3.20 1.03
C GLY A 87 20.88 -2.29 0.14
N PHE A 88 20.44 -1.04 -0.12
CA PHE A 88 21.22 -0.09 -0.90
C PHE A 88 22.53 0.31 -0.23
N ILE A 89 22.53 0.51 1.10
CA ILE A 89 23.77 0.74 1.86
C ILE A 89 24.73 -0.45 1.75
N LEU A 90 24.22 -1.68 1.89
CA LEU A 90 25.05 -2.88 1.80
C LEU A 90 25.66 -3.06 0.41
N VAL A 91 24.90 -2.78 -0.65
CA VAL A 91 25.42 -2.76 -2.03
C VAL A 91 26.49 -1.68 -2.19
N ALA A 92 26.24 -0.46 -1.68
CA ALA A 92 27.19 0.64 -1.71
C ALA A 92 28.52 0.32 -1.00
N ILE A 93 28.46 -0.20 0.22
CA ILE A 93 29.64 -0.59 1.00
C ILE A 93 30.42 -1.68 0.26
N TYR A 94 29.73 -2.70 -0.25
CA TYR A 94 30.37 -3.77 -1.00
C TYR A 94 31.07 -3.27 -2.26
N GLN A 95 30.42 -2.41 -3.04
CA GLN A 95 31.00 -1.83 -4.24
C GLN A 95 32.22 -0.95 -3.92
N PHE A 96 32.16 -0.21 -2.80
CA PHE A 96 33.30 0.57 -2.30
C PHE A 96 34.49 -0.32 -1.94
N ILE A 97 34.26 -1.40 -1.18
CA ILE A 97 35.31 -2.35 -0.78
C ILE A 97 35.97 -2.97 -2.01
N ILE A 98 35.18 -3.47 -2.97
CA ILE A 98 35.74 -4.08 -4.18
C ILE A 98 36.47 -3.07 -5.07
N GLY A 99 35.94 -1.85 -5.19
CA GLY A 99 36.52 -0.82 -6.06
C GLY A 99 37.79 -0.17 -5.52
N PHE A 100 37.90 -0.02 -4.19
CA PHE A 100 38.93 0.80 -3.54
C PHE A 100 39.82 0.03 -2.57
N CYS A 101 39.48 -1.21 -2.20
CA CYS A 101 40.28 -2.06 -1.31
C CYS A 101 40.73 -3.33 -2.05
N PRO A 102 41.74 -3.23 -2.94
CA PRO A 102 42.20 -4.36 -3.74
C PRO A 102 42.81 -5.48 -2.90
N GLU A 103 43.40 -5.17 -1.74
CA GLU A 103 43.95 -6.14 -0.79
C GLU A 103 42.86 -7.08 -0.27
N VAL A 104 41.74 -6.51 0.17
CA VAL A 104 40.56 -7.26 0.64
C VAL A 104 39.98 -8.11 -0.48
N THR A 105 39.93 -7.57 -1.70
CA THR A 105 39.44 -8.29 -2.89
C THR A 105 40.36 -9.46 -3.24
N GLY A 106 41.68 -9.25 -3.18
CA GLY A 106 42.67 -10.31 -3.33
C GLY A 106 42.44 -11.42 -2.32
N GLU A 107 42.41 -11.12 -1.02
CA GLU A 107 42.17 -12.12 0.02
C GLU A 107 40.81 -12.84 -0.10
N LEU A 108 39.78 -12.17 -0.63
CA LEU A 108 38.46 -12.78 -0.82
C LEU A 108 38.44 -13.85 -1.91
N TYR A 109 39.28 -13.74 -2.94
CA TYR A 109 39.18 -14.55 -4.16
C TYR A 109 40.45 -15.34 -4.50
N TYR A 110 41.61 -14.98 -3.95
CA TYR A 110 42.88 -15.67 -4.18
C TYR A 110 42.89 -17.04 -3.49
N ASP A 111 43.46 -18.05 -4.15
CA ASP A 111 43.54 -19.45 -3.71
C ASP A 111 42.20 -20.19 -3.46
N LYS A 112 41.06 -19.61 -3.86
CA LYS A 112 39.76 -20.29 -3.80
C LYS A 112 39.41 -21.00 -5.09
N SER A 113 38.81 -22.17 -4.97
CA SER A 113 38.18 -22.86 -6.10
C SER A 113 37.01 -22.05 -6.67
N MET A 114 36.69 -22.25 -7.94
CA MET A 114 35.57 -21.57 -8.60
C MET A 114 34.24 -21.77 -7.83
N THR A 115 34.00 -22.96 -7.31
CA THR A 115 32.82 -23.28 -6.50
C THR A 115 32.77 -22.47 -5.21
N GLU A 116 33.91 -22.28 -4.53
CA GLU A 116 33.99 -21.43 -3.33
C GLU A 116 33.74 -19.96 -3.66
N VAL A 117 34.27 -19.46 -4.79
CA VAL A 117 34.05 -18.09 -5.26
C VAL A 117 32.57 -17.85 -5.57
N VAL A 118 31.92 -18.76 -6.29
CA VAL A 118 30.48 -18.69 -6.60
C VAL A 118 29.65 -18.73 -5.32
N THR A 119 29.98 -19.63 -4.39
CA THR A 119 29.28 -19.77 -3.10
C THR A 119 29.41 -18.51 -2.25
N LEU A 120 30.61 -17.94 -2.17
CA LEU A 120 30.86 -16.70 -1.45
C LEU A 120 30.08 -15.53 -2.05
N ASN A 121 30.12 -15.38 -3.37
CA ASN A 121 29.37 -14.33 -4.08
C ASN A 121 27.87 -14.51 -3.91
N LEU A 122 27.36 -15.74 -3.88
CA LEU A 122 25.94 -16.03 -3.59
C LEU A 122 25.56 -15.57 -2.19
N VAL A 123 26.34 -15.92 -1.16
CA VAL A 123 26.09 -15.49 0.23
C VAL A 123 26.11 -13.97 0.33
N LEU A 124 27.10 -13.31 -0.28
CA LEU A 124 27.19 -11.86 -0.31
C LEU A 124 25.98 -11.24 -1.01
N ASN A 125 25.53 -11.80 -2.13
CA ASN A 125 24.36 -11.31 -2.85
C ASN A 125 23.06 -11.52 -2.08
N VAL A 126 22.91 -12.62 -1.33
CA VAL A 126 21.81 -12.78 -0.37
C VAL A 126 21.82 -11.64 0.64
N VAL A 127 22.95 -11.35 1.28
CA VAL A 127 23.06 -10.29 2.30
C VAL A 127 22.67 -8.92 1.74
N LYS A 128 23.09 -8.60 0.51
CA LYS A 128 22.89 -7.28 -0.11
C LYS A 128 21.51 -7.12 -0.76
N TYR A 129 21.10 -8.08 -1.58
CA TYR A 129 19.92 -7.96 -2.45
C TYR A 129 18.65 -8.55 -1.83
N MET A 130 18.74 -9.46 -0.86
CA MET A 130 17.55 -10.02 -0.20
C MET A 130 16.74 -8.94 0.54
N PRO A 131 17.36 -8.00 1.28
CA PRO A 131 16.62 -6.87 1.87
C PRO A 131 15.94 -5.99 0.83
N LEU A 132 16.59 -5.74 -0.32
CA LEU A 132 16.00 -4.98 -1.42
C LEU A 132 14.78 -5.69 -2.01
N ALA A 133 14.89 -7.01 -2.26
CA ALA A 133 13.81 -7.82 -2.81
C ALA A 133 12.59 -7.85 -1.86
N ILE A 134 12.81 -8.09 -0.57
CA ILE A 134 11.73 -8.13 0.43
C ILE A 134 11.13 -6.74 0.62
N GLY A 135 11.97 -5.70 0.75
CA GLY A 135 11.52 -4.32 0.93
C GLY A 135 10.66 -3.84 -0.24
N THR A 136 11.09 -4.06 -1.47
CA THR A 136 10.31 -3.70 -2.67
C THR A 136 9.05 -4.54 -2.83
N LEU A 137 9.07 -5.82 -2.45
CA LEU A 137 7.88 -6.68 -2.45
C LEU A 137 6.82 -6.18 -1.44
N MET A 138 7.26 -5.83 -0.22
CA MET A 138 6.39 -5.28 0.82
C MET A 138 5.78 -3.94 0.40
N ALA A 139 6.61 -3.02 -0.10
CA ALA A 139 6.14 -1.74 -0.62
C ALA A 139 5.21 -1.94 -1.83
N GLY A 140 5.47 -2.96 -2.65
CA GLY A 140 4.68 -3.37 -3.81
C GLY A 140 3.24 -3.79 -3.53
N ARG A 141 2.82 -3.89 -2.27
CA ARG A 141 1.42 -4.05 -1.90
C ARG A 141 0.59 -2.80 -2.20
N ARG A 142 1.18 -1.62 -2.04
CA ARG A 142 0.56 -0.31 -2.33
C ARG A 142 1.18 0.37 -3.55
N LEU A 143 2.49 0.21 -3.74
CA LEU A 143 3.25 0.76 -4.87
C LEU A 143 3.50 -0.34 -5.90
N HIS A 144 2.45 -0.78 -6.59
CA HIS A 144 2.46 -2.02 -7.38
C HIS A 144 3.63 -2.16 -8.38
N ALA A 145 4.09 -1.06 -8.97
CA ALA A 145 5.25 -1.08 -9.85
C ALA A 145 6.53 -1.65 -9.19
N LEU A 146 6.70 -1.53 -7.87
CA LEU A 146 7.85 -2.08 -7.14
C LEU A 146 7.88 -3.61 -7.10
N ARG A 147 6.78 -4.30 -7.41
CA ARG A 147 6.80 -5.77 -7.58
C ARG A 147 7.71 -6.20 -8.73
N LEU A 148 7.85 -5.37 -9.76
CA LEU A 148 8.78 -5.66 -10.85
C LEU A 148 10.23 -5.50 -10.38
N ALA A 149 10.52 -4.49 -9.55
CA ALA A 149 11.83 -4.30 -8.95
C ALA A 149 12.19 -5.47 -7.99
N SER A 150 11.22 -6.01 -7.25
CA SER A 150 11.48 -7.14 -6.36
C SER A 150 11.94 -8.38 -7.11
N VAL A 151 11.31 -8.70 -8.26
CA VAL A 151 11.73 -9.80 -9.13
C VAL A 151 13.17 -9.61 -9.60
N ILE A 152 13.54 -8.39 -10.02
CA ILE A 152 14.93 -8.09 -10.41
C ILE A 152 15.90 -8.32 -9.26
N PHE A 153 15.57 -7.89 -8.03
CA PHE A 153 16.44 -8.12 -6.89
C PHE A 153 16.53 -9.59 -6.49
N PHE A 154 15.47 -10.39 -6.65
CA PHE A 154 15.55 -11.85 -6.51
C PHE A 154 16.48 -12.48 -7.56
N ILE A 155 16.43 -12.02 -8.82
CA ILE A 155 17.38 -12.45 -9.87
C ILE A 155 18.81 -12.08 -9.46
N MET A 156 19.03 -10.88 -8.91
CA MET A 156 20.35 -10.44 -8.44
C MET A 156 20.90 -11.27 -7.27
N VAL A 157 20.03 -11.78 -6.39
CA VAL A 157 20.43 -12.71 -5.33
C VAL A 157 21.08 -13.95 -5.93
N VAL A 158 20.47 -14.56 -6.94
CA VAL A 158 20.95 -15.80 -7.58
C VAL A 158 21.89 -15.56 -8.77
N TYR A 159 22.19 -14.29 -9.10
CA TYR A 159 23.00 -13.92 -10.25
C TYR A 159 24.37 -14.63 -10.31
N PRO A 160 25.11 -14.86 -9.22
CA PRO A 160 26.39 -15.57 -9.29
C PRO A 160 26.27 -16.99 -9.85
N VAL A 161 25.13 -17.65 -9.63
CA VAL A 161 24.83 -18.96 -10.20
C VAL A 161 24.49 -18.83 -11.69
N ILE A 162 23.71 -17.81 -12.06
CA ILE A 162 23.38 -17.51 -13.47
C ILE A 162 24.65 -17.21 -14.26
N ASP A 163 25.53 -16.36 -13.72
CA ASP A 163 26.81 -15.98 -14.30
C ASP A 163 27.72 -17.20 -14.51
N TYR A 164 27.83 -18.06 -13.50
CA TYR A 164 28.57 -19.32 -13.60
C TYR A 164 27.99 -20.27 -14.66
N LEU A 165 26.66 -20.43 -14.72
CA LEU A 165 26.02 -21.24 -15.75
C LEU A 165 26.23 -20.66 -17.15
N CYS A 166 26.19 -19.33 -17.30
CA CYS A 166 26.52 -18.66 -18.55
C CYS A 166 27.97 -18.91 -18.95
N TYR A 167 28.91 -18.91 -18.00
CA TYR A 167 30.31 -19.23 -18.25
C TYR A 167 30.45 -20.68 -18.76
N GLU A 168 29.92 -21.66 -18.04
CA GLU A 168 29.98 -23.09 -18.42
C GLU A 168 29.31 -23.39 -19.76
N LEU A 169 28.22 -22.69 -20.10
CA LEU A 169 27.49 -22.91 -21.36
C LEU A 169 28.14 -22.24 -22.57
N LEU A 170 28.86 -21.13 -22.36
CA LEU A 170 29.31 -20.26 -23.44
C LEU A 170 30.82 -20.24 -23.63
N VAL A 171 31.61 -20.70 -22.66
CA VAL A 171 33.07 -20.71 -22.72
C VAL A 171 33.56 -22.15 -22.80
N ASP A 172 34.08 -22.55 -23.96
CA ASP A 172 34.75 -23.83 -24.09
C ASP A 172 36.16 -23.75 -23.46
N THR A 173 36.49 -24.74 -22.63
CA THR A 173 37.68 -24.74 -21.75
C THR A 173 39.03 -24.75 -22.49
N SER A 174 39.04 -24.92 -23.81
CA SER A 174 40.26 -25.09 -24.60
C SER A 174 41.00 -23.81 -24.97
N ASP A 175 40.37 -22.62 -24.92
CA ASP A 175 41.06 -21.35 -25.20
C ASP A 175 40.42 -20.16 -24.46
N TYR A 176 41.09 -19.69 -23.41
CA TYR A 176 40.62 -18.61 -22.51
C TYR A 176 40.48 -17.23 -23.22
N TRP A 177 41.07 -17.07 -24.40
CA TRP A 177 41.05 -15.85 -25.22
C TRP A 177 40.24 -16.02 -26.52
N SER A 178 39.46 -17.08 -26.64
CA SER A 178 38.63 -17.36 -27.80
C SER A 178 37.43 -16.41 -27.94
N THR A 179 36.85 -16.41 -29.14
CA THR A 179 35.59 -15.73 -29.49
C THR A 179 34.43 -16.09 -28.55
N ASP A 180 34.52 -17.21 -27.85
CA ASP A 180 33.53 -17.74 -26.92
C ASP A 180 33.50 -16.98 -25.59
N PHE A 181 34.64 -16.48 -25.12
CA PHE A 181 34.69 -15.57 -23.97
C PHE A 181 34.02 -14.22 -24.29
N GLY A 182 34.09 -13.78 -25.55
CA GLY A 182 33.34 -12.61 -26.04
C GLY A 182 31.82 -12.79 -25.96
N LYS A 183 31.32 -13.98 -26.36
CA LYS A 183 29.88 -14.31 -26.26
C LYS A 183 29.39 -14.30 -24.83
N TYR A 184 30.14 -14.93 -23.92
CA TYR A 184 29.86 -14.92 -22.48
C TYR A 184 29.71 -13.49 -21.95
N ARG A 185 30.68 -12.62 -22.24
CA ARG A 185 30.70 -11.24 -21.76
C ARG A 185 29.58 -10.38 -22.33
N ILE A 186 29.24 -10.57 -23.61
CA ILE A 186 28.09 -9.91 -24.21
C ILE A 186 26.81 -10.36 -23.50
N ALA A 187 26.61 -11.67 -23.31
CA ALA A 187 25.42 -12.21 -22.67
C ALA A 187 25.21 -11.67 -21.24
N THR A 188 26.25 -11.72 -20.40
CA THR A 188 26.17 -11.21 -19.02
C THR A 188 25.97 -9.69 -18.98
N SER A 189 26.61 -8.95 -19.88
CA SER A 189 26.40 -7.50 -19.99
C SER A 189 24.97 -7.12 -20.43
N VAL A 190 24.35 -7.89 -21.32
CA VAL A 190 22.95 -7.71 -21.74
C VAL A 190 22.00 -7.98 -20.57
N ILE A 191 22.21 -9.06 -19.81
CA ILE A 191 21.41 -9.36 -18.62
C ILE A 191 21.54 -8.22 -17.59
N GLY A 192 22.77 -7.75 -17.33
CA GLY A 192 23.02 -6.62 -16.44
C GLY A 192 22.33 -5.33 -16.88
N LEU A 193 22.34 -5.03 -18.18
CA LEU A 193 21.67 -3.83 -18.72
C LEU A 193 20.14 -3.94 -18.64
N LEU A 194 19.56 -5.07 -19.04
CA LEU A 194 18.12 -5.29 -18.99
C LEU A 194 17.58 -5.20 -17.57
N THR A 195 18.27 -5.86 -16.62
CA THR A 195 17.89 -5.81 -15.21
C THR A 195 17.96 -4.40 -14.64
N ALA A 196 19.00 -3.61 -14.96
CA ALA A 196 19.10 -2.21 -14.57
C ALA A 196 17.96 -1.37 -15.16
N VAL A 197 17.68 -1.48 -16.46
CA VAL A 197 16.62 -0.73 -17.14
C VAL A 197 15.24 -1.06 -16.57
N ILE A 198 14.93 -2.35 -16.38
CA ILE A 198 13.66 -2.80 -15.82
C ILE A 198 13.49 -2.28 -14.38
N CYS A 199 14.53 -2.35 -13.56
CA CYS A 199 14.52 -1.83 -12.20
C CYS A 199 14.23 -0.31 -12.20
N ILE A 200 14.94 0.45 -13.04
CA ILE A 200 14.74 1.90 -13.16
C ILE A 200 13.29 2.22 -13.57
N ILE A 201 12.75 1.54 -14.57
CA ILE A 201 11.35 1.73 -15.00
C ILE A 201 10.38 1.44 -13.85
N ALA A 202 10.61 0.36 -13.09
CA ALA A 202 9.77 0.00 -11.95
C ALA A 202 9.75 1.10 -10.88
N TRP A 203 10.92 1.67 -10.55
CA TRP A 203 11.03 2.76 -9.57
C TRP A 203 10.39 4.07 -10.06
N TRP A 204 10.58 4.44 -11.33
CA TRP A 204 9.92 5.62 -11.89
C TRP A 204 8.40 5.47 -11.99
N ARG A 205 7.89 4.28 -12.29
CA ARG A 205 6.45 3.99 -12.24
C ARG A 205 5.90 4.03 -10.81
N ALA A 206 6.68 3.59 -9.84
CA ALA A 206 6.30 3.68 -8.42
C ALA A 206 6.12 5.14 -7.97
N CYS A 207 6.84 6.10 -8.57
CA CYS A 207 6.60 7.52 -8.34
C CYS A 207 5.18 7.93 -8.76
N GLY A 208 4.70 7.44 -9.90
CA GLY A 208 3.34 7.69 -10.39
C GLY A 208 2.30 7.11 -9.44
N ASN A 209 2.45 5.84 -9.05
CA ASN A 209 1.56 5.21 -8.07
C ASN A 209 1.54 5.93 -6.73
N ALA A 210 2.69 6.46 -6.28
CA ALA A 210 2.76 7.22 -5.05
C ALA A 210 2.04 8.58 -5.16
N SER A 211 2.11 9.25 -6.31
CA SER A 211 1.37 10.50 -6.55
C SER A 211 -0.14 10.26 -6.66
N GLU A 212 -0.56 9.15 -7.25
CA GLU A 212 -1.98 8.74 -7.28
C GLU A 212 -2.50 8.49 -5.85
N LEU A 213 -1.73 7.74 -5.04
CA LEU A 213 -2.07 7.46 -3.65
C LEU A 213 -2.12 8.73 -2.77
N GLU A 214 -1.30 9.73 -3.09
CA GLU A 214 -1.35 11.05 -2.46
C GLU A 214 -2.57 11.85 -2.87
N ALA A 215 -2.93 11.84 -4.16
CA ALA A 215 -4.14 12.51 -4.64
C ALA A 215 -5.40 11.86 -4.03
N GLU A 216 -5.46 10.53 -3.95
CA GLU A 216 -6.52 9.80 -3.27
C GLU A 216 -6.61 10.17 -1.78
N TYR A 217 -5.47 10.36 -1.12
CA TYR A 217 -5.44 10.79 0.28
C TYR A 217 -5.85 12.26 0.44
N GLU A 218 -5.49 13.16 -0.48
CA GLU A 218 -5.93 14.57 -0.44
C GLU A 218 -7.42 14.72 -0.76
N GLU A 219 -7.95 13.92 -1.69
CA GLU A 219 -9.36 13.93 -2.09
C GLU A 219 -10.26 13.30 -1.02
N ASN A 220 -9.77 12.31 -0.27
CA ASN A 220 -10.51 11.62 0.79
C ASN A 220 -10.12 12.05 2.22
N GLY A 221 -9.07 12.85 2.40
CA GLY A 221 -8.36 13.04 3.68
C GLY A 221 -8.29 14.46 4.23
N ASP A 222 -9.09 15.40 3.72
CA ASP A 222 -9.35 16.68 4.41
C ASP A 222 -10.49 16.57 5.46
N ALA A 223 -11.00 15.35 5.69
CA ALA A 223 -12.02 15.09 6.71
C ALA A 223 -11.45 14.76 8.10
N ASP A 224 -10.14 14.52 8.27
CA ASP A 224 -9.66 13.85 9.49
C ASP A 224 -8.29 14.27 10.06
N ASN A 225 -7.83 15.52 9.88
CA ASN A 225 -6.66 15.99 10.63
C ASN A 225 -6.61 17.51 10.91
N THR A 226 -7.51 17.98 11.77
CA THR A 226 -7.22 19.05 12.74
C THR A 226 -7.91 18.78 14.07
N THR A 227 -7.58 17.66 14.71
CA THR A 227 -7.70 17.56 16.16
C THR A 227 -6.36 17.08 16.69
N VAL A 228 -5.54 18.06 17.08
CA VAL A 228 -4.58 17.87 18.17
C VAL A 228 -5.34 17.15 19.27
N TYR A 229 -4.93 15.93 19.59
CA TYR A 229 -5.42 15.21 20.76
C TYR A 229 -4.95 16.01 21.99
N VAL A 230 -5.73 17.01 22.38
CA VAL A 230 -5.71 17.51 23.75
C VAL A 230 -6.47 16.44 24.51
N GLU A 231 -5.75 15.69 25.34
CA GLU A 231 -6.32 14.76 26.32
C GLU A 231 -7.47 15.47 27.05
N PRO A 232 -8.74 15.09 26.81
CA PRO A 232 -9.83 15.63 27.61
C PRO A 232 -9.63 15.04 29.01
N ALA A 233 -9.40 15.91 29.99
CA ALA A 233 -9.41 15.52 31.39
C ALA A 233 -10.66 14.67 31.65
N ALA A 234 -10.46 13.52 32.29
CA ALA A 234 -11.49 12.53 32.59
C ALA A 234 -12.81 13.21 33.02
N GLN A 235 -13.80 13.18 32.13
CA GLN A 235 -15.11 13.74 32.43
C GLN A 235 -15.97 12.62 33.05
N PRO A 236 -16.50 12.78 34.27
CA PRO A 236 -17.19 11.71 34.98
C PRO A 236 -18.48 11.29 34.28
N ALA A 237 -18.81 10.00 34.44
CA ALA A 237 -20.03 9.39 33.95
C ALA A 237 -21.28 10.24 34.24
N ALA A 238 -21.99 10.64 33.19
CA ALA A 238 -23.24 11.38 33.31
C ALA A 238 -24.43 10.41 33.43
N ALA A 239 -25.08 10.41 34.59
CA ALA A 239 -26.46 10.03 34.79
C ALA A 239 -27.32 11.33 34.94
N PRO A 240 -28.65 11.27 34.76
CA PRO A 240 -29.41 12.22 33.93
C PRO A 240 -30.02 13.40 34.70
N MET A 241 -30.24 14.54 34.02
CA MET A 241 -31.20 15.57 34.45
C MET A 241 -31.91 16.26 33.28
N ALA A 242 -33.15 16.64 33.58
CA ALA A 242 -34.29 17.03 32.75
C ALA A 242 -34.27 18.52 32.29
N PRO A 243 -35.30 19.02 31.56
CA PRO A 243 -35.17 20.02 30.49
C PRO A 243 -35.48 21.47 30.88
N ALA A 244 -35.00 22.42 30.06
CA ALA A 244 -35.48 23.80 30.00
C ALA A 244 -35.24 24.36 28.57
N THR A 245 -36.27 24.45 27.72
CA THR A 245 -37.11 25.64 27.39
C THR A 245 -36.63 26.50 26.21
N SER A 246 -37.55 26.59 25.22
CA SER A 246 -37.93 27.76 24.39
C SER A 246 -36.96 28.37 23.36
N ALA A 247 -37.16 28.02 22.09
CA ALA A 247 -37.56 28.83 20.89
C ALA A 247 -37.27 30.37 20.85
N PRO A 248 -37.26 31.06 19.67
CA PRO A 248 -37.85 30.63 18.39
C PRO A 248 -37.12 30.99 17.06
N ALA A 249 -37.48 30.19 16.05
CA ALA A 249 -37.83 30.50 14.65
C ALA A 249 -37.04 31.54 13.81
N GLN A 250 -36.63 31.09 12.61
CA GLN A 250 -36.81 31.89 11.39
C GLN A 250 -37.17 31.01 10.18
N SER A 251 -38.11 31.53 9.42
CA SER A 251 -38.92 30.97 8.34
C SER A 251 -38.40 31.32 6.94
N ALA A 252 -38.55 30.44 5.94
CA ALA A 252 -39.08 30.77 4.60
C ALA A 252 -39.07 29.55 3.63
N GLN A 253 -40.26 28.98 3.42
CA GLN A 253 -40.96 28.58 2.18
C GLN A 253 -40.24 28.03 0.91
N PRO A 254 -40.98 27.24 0.09
CA PRO A 254 -40.49 26.06 -0.61
C PRO A 254 -40.16 26.34 -2.07
N ALA A 255 -38.98 25.88 -2.50
CA ALA A 255 -38.66 25.74 -3.92
C ALA A 255 -38.79 24.26 -4.30
N THR A 256 -39.72 24.02 -5.23
CA THR A 256 -39.89 22.80 -6.03
C THR A 256 -38.60 22.01 -6.23
N ALA A 257 -38.62 20.77 -5.75
CA ALA A 257 -37.57 19.78 -5.92
C ALA A 257 -37.25 19.54 -7.42
N PRO A 258 -36.01 19.77 -7.86
CA PRO A 258 -35.41 18.88 -8.84
C PRO A 258 -34.99 17.63 -8.08
N GLN A 259 -35.47 16.45 -8.52
CA GLN A 259 -34.83 15.18 -8.19
C GLN A 259 -33.30 15.37 -8.24
N PRO A 260 -32.54 15.04 -7.18
CA PRO A 260 -31.10 15.05 -7.29
C PRO A 260 -30.74 14.02 -8.36
N ALA A 261 -30.34 14.51 -9.53
CA ALA A 261 -29.72 13.68 -10.55
C ALA A 261 -28.52 13.03 -9.87
N ALA A 262 -28.51 11.69 -9.85
CA ALA A 262 -27.43 10.92 -9.27
C ALA A 262 -26.08 11.47 -9.80
N PRO A 263 -25.08 11.67 -8.94
CA PRO A 263 -23.79 12.21 -9.38
C PRO A 263 -23.26 11.33 -10.51
N ALA A 264 -22.77 11.95 -11.58
CA ALA A 264 -22.18 11.28 -12.73
C ALA A 264 -20.97 10.46 -12.26
N GLY A 265 -21.19 9.19 -11.95
CA GLY A 265 -20.22 8.33 -11.27
C GLY A 265 -20.86 7.32 -10.32
N ALA A 266 -22.09 7.53 -9.83
CA ALA A 266 -22.75 6.53 -8.99
C ALA A 266 -23.13 5.27 -9.79
N ILE A 267 -22.97 4.10 -9.19
CA ILE A 267 -23.48 2.85 -9.77
C ILE A 267 -25.01 2.88 -9.84
N THR A 268 -25.56 2.30 -10.90
CA THR A 268 -27.02 2.11 -10.98
C THR A 268 -27.47 0.97 -10.06
N GLU A 269 -28.75 0.95 -9.68
CA GLU A 269 -29.30 -0.14 -8.86
C GLU A 269 -29.19 -1.50 -9.57
N ASP A 270 -29.29 -1.51 -10.90
CA ASP A 270 -29.07 -2.73 -11.71
C ASP A 270 -27.60 -3.19 -11.69
N GLN A 271 -26.65 -2.25 -11.72
CA GLN A 271 -25.22 -2.53 -11.56
C GLN A 271 -24.92 -3.08 -10.16
N ARG A 272 -25.56 -2.54 -9.13
CA ARG A 272 -25.44 -3.03 -7.75
C ARG A 272 -25.99 -4.44 -7.61
N ARG A 273 -27.17 -4.73 -8.18
CA ARG A 273 -27.76 -6.09 -8.20
C ARG A 273 -26.87 -7.09 -8.93
N LEU A 274 -26.23 -6.68 -10.03
CA LEU A 274 -25.29 -7.51 -10.75
C LEU A 274 -24.10 -7.89 -9.86
N LEU A 275 -23.50 -6.93 -9.15
CA LEU A 275 -22.41 -7.18 -8.21
C LEU A 275 -22.84 -8.12 -7.07
N MET A 276 -24.04 -7.93 -6.51
CA MET A 276 -24.57 -8.81 -5.47
C MET A 276 -24.69 -10.27 -5.92
N GLY A 277 -24.98 -10.50 -7.21
CA GLY A 277 -25.09 -11.83 -7.79
C GLY A 277 -23.76 -12.49 -8.17
N MET A 278 -22.64 -11.75 -8.18
CA MET A 278 -21.32 -12.30 -8.52
C MET A 278 -20.75 -13.12 -7.36
N SER A 279 -20.01 -14.17 -7.69
CA SER A 279 -19.15 -14.91 -6.74
C SER A 279 -17.92 -14.10 -6.33
N ASP A 280 -17.24 -14.49 -5.25
CA ASP A 280 -16.03 -13.80 -4.77
C ASP A 280 -14.90 -13.83 -5.81
N ASP A 281 -14.80 -14.90 -6.59
CA ASP A 281 -13.85 -15.03 -7.71
C ASP A 281 -14.19 -14.05 -8.85
N GLU A 282 -15.49 -13.83 -9.12
CA GLU A 282 -15.95 -12.88 -10.13
C GLU A 282 -15.75 -11.43 -9.67
N LEU A 283 -16.06 -11.11 -8.41
CA LEU A 283 -15.73 -9.82 -7.81
C LEU A 283 -14.23 -9.55 -7.84
N THR A 284 -13.41 -10.57 -7.53
CA THR A 284 -11.94 -10.48 -7.63
C THR A 284 -11.47 -10.22 -9.06
N LYS A 285 -12.12 -10.81 -10.07
CA LYS A 285 -11.84 -10.52 -11.49
C LYS A 285 -12.24 -9.10 -11.89
N VAL A 286 -13.35 -8.57 -11.36
CA VAL A 286 -13.75 -7.17 -11.55
C VAL A 286 -12.67 -6.23 -10.99
N ILE A 287 -12.24 -6.47 -9.76
CA ILE A 287 -11.23 -5.68 -9.06
C ILE A 287 -9.86 -5.75 -9.75
N ASN A 288 -9.47 -6.92 -10.25
CA ASN A 288 -8.18 -7.12 -10.91
C ASN A 288 -8.13 -6.61 -12.36
N ASN A 289 -9.29 -6.29 -12.95
CA ASN A 289 -9.38 -5.79 -14.34
C ASN A 289 -10.22 -4.50 -14.42
N PRO A 290 -9.83 -3.43 -13.72
CA PRO A 290 -10.61 -2.20 -13.66
C PRO A 290 -10.80 -1.55 -15.04
N MET A 291 -9.82 -1.73 -15.94
CA MET A 291 -9.86 -1.21 -17.31
C MET A 291 -10.97 -1.81 -18.20
N LEU A 292 -11.56 -2.95 -17.79
CA LEU A 292 -12.67 -3.57 -18.52
C LEU A 292 -14.03 -2.97 -18.16
N TYR A 293 -14.10 -2.16 -17.10
CA TYR A 293 -15.33 -1.56 -16.60
C TYR A 293 -15.28 -0.05 -16.79
N ALA A 294 -16.22 0.48 -17.57
CA ALA A 294 -16.26 1.91 -17.90
C ALA A 294 -16.58 2.81 -16.68
N ASN A 295 -17.16 2.25 -15.61
CA ASN A 295 -17.50 2.98 -14.40
C ASN A 295 -16.55 2.60 -13.24
N PRO A 296 -15.65 3.48 -12.81
CA PRO A 296 -14.78 3.24 -11.66
C PRO A 296 -15.53 2.92 -10.36
N ALA A 297 -16.70 3.52 -10.13
CA ALA A 297 -17.51 3.23 -8.95
C ALA A 297 -18.08 1.81 -8.93
N PHE A 298 -18.19 1.16 -10.11
CA PHE A 298 -18.56 -0.25 -10.20
C PHE A 298 -17.47 -1.15 -9.62
N VAL A 299 -16.20 -0.80 -9.87
CA VAL A 299 -15.05 -1.54 -9.35
C VAL A 299 -14.89 -1.32 -7.85
N GLU A 300 -15.11 -0.10 -7.37
CA GLU A 300 -15.05 0.19 -5.93
C GLU A 300 -16.21 -0.43 -5.16
N GLU A 301 -17.43 -0.45 -5.70
CA GLU A 301 -18.52 -1.21 -5.07
C GLU A 301 -18.23 -2.71 -5.06
N ALA A 302 -17.61 -3.26 -6.12
CA ALA A 302 -17.18 -4.66 -6.14
C ALA A 302 -16.15 -4.95 -5.03
N ARG A 303 -15.21 -4.02 -4.81
CA ARG A 303 -14.20 -4.10 -3.75
C ARG A 303 -14.85 -4.05 -2.37
N THR A 304 -15.73 -3.09 -2.13
CA THR A 304 -16.46 -2.96 -0.87
C THR A 304 -17.31 -4.19 -0.60
N MET A 305 -17.97 -4.75 -1.62
CA MET A 305 -18.77 -5.95 -1.48
C MET A 305 -17.93 -7.18 -1.13
N LEU A 306 -16.78 -7.37 -1.78
CA LEU A 306 -15.86 -8.46 -1.45
C LEU A 306 -15.33 -8.34 -0.02
N LEU A 307 -14.95 -7.13 0.41
CA LEU A 307 -14.50 -6.87 1.76
C LEU A 307 -15.59 -7.15 2.79
N LYS A 308 -16.83 -6.70 2.55
CA LYS A 308 -17.97 -7.01 3.43
C LYS A 308 -18.24 -8.51 3.51
N ARG A 309 -18.11 -9.26 2.41
CA ARG A 309 -18.26 -10.73 2.42
C ARG A 309 -17.15 -11.44 3.19
N GLN A 310 -15.90 -11.03 3.01
CA GLN A 310 -14.77 -11.57 3.75
C GLN A 310 -14.87 -11.27 5.25
N ALA A 311 -15.32 -10.05 5.59
CA ALA A 311 -15.62 -9.66 6.97
C ALA A 311 -16.74 -10.51 7.56
N TRP A 312 -17.83 -10.73 6.82
CA TRP A 312 -18.94 -11.58 7.25
C TRP A 312 -18.52 -13.04 7.45
N GLU A 313 -17.75 -13.61 6.52
CA GLU A 313 -17.23 -14.99 6.61
C GLU A 313 -16.32 -15.18 7.84
N MET A 314 -15.63 -14.13 8.28
CA MET A 314 -14.79 -14.15 9.48
C MET A 314 -15.61 -14.17 10.78
N ILE A 315 -16.79 -13.55 10.80
CA ILE A 315 -17.61 -13.37 12.01
C ILE A 315 -18.86 -14.26 12.06
N LYS A 316 -19.18 -14.99 10.99
CA LYS A 316 -20.45 -15.75 10.88
C LYS A 316 -20.67 -16.74 12.03
N ASP A 317 -19.59 -17.34 12.54
CA ASP A 317 -19.62 -18.34 13.60
C ASP A 317 -19.52 -17.73 15.01
N TYR A 318 -19.47 -16.40 15.11
CA TYR A 318 -19.35 -15.71 16.39
C TYR A 318 -20.72 -15.63 17.09
N SER A 319 -20.70 -15.75 18.42
CA SER A 319 -21.88 -15.53 19.25
C SER A 319 -22.22 -14.05 19.36
N ASP A 320 -23.47 -13.75 19.66
CA ASP A 320 -23.97 -12.37 19.83
C ASP A 320 -23.15 -11.56 20.85
N ALA A 321 -22.73 -12.19 21.96
CA ALA A 321 -21.87 -11.56 22.96
C ALA A 321 -20.47 -11.20 22.41
N GLN A 322 -19.91 -12.05 21.54
CA GLN A 322 -18.62 -11.77 20.89
C GLN A 322 -18.76 -10.67 19.83
N LEU A 323 -19.86 -10.65 19.08
CA LEU A 323 -20.15 -9.59 18.12
C LEU A 323 -20.34 -8.23 18.82
N LEU A 324 -21.02 -8.20 19.97
CA LEU A 324 -21.15 -7.00 20.80
C LEU A 324 -19.80 -6.52 21.34
N ASP A 325 -18.97 -7.43 21.87
CA ASP A 325 -17.61 -7.07 22.35
C ASP A 325 -16.75 -6.46 21.23
N ILE A 326 -16.85 -7.00 20.01
CA ILE A 326 -16.14 -6.48 18.84
C ILE A 326 -16.59 -5.04 18.53
N VAL A 327 -17.89 -4.80 18.53
CA VAL A 327 -18.48 -3.50 18.18
C VAL A 327 -18.23 -2.44 19.27
N HIS A 328 -18.26 -2.82 20.55
CA HIS A 328 -18.09 -1.88 21.67
C HIS A 328 -16.64 -1.65 22.05
N ASN A 329 -15.86 -2.72 22.20
CA ASN A 329 -14.53 -2.67 22.81
C ASN A 329 -13.41 -2.83 21.78
N ASN A 330 -13.70 -3.47 20.64
CA ASN A 330 -12.74 -3.81 19.60
C ASN A 330 -11.38 -4.30 20.19
N THR A 331 -11.44 -5.18 21.18
CA THR A 331 -10.26 -5.60 21.98
C THR A 331 -9.16 -6.22 21.11
N GLN A 332 -9.53 -6.78 19.96
CA GLN A 332 -8.64 -7.46 19.02
C GLN A 332 -8.12 -6.53 17.89
N GLY A 333 -8.56 -5.27 17.83
CA GLY A 333 -8.11 -4.31 16.83
C GLY A 333 -8.57 -4.62 15.40
N PHE A 334 -9.80 -5.11 15.26
CA PHE A 334 -10.43 -5.36 13.97
C PHE A 334 -10.59 -4.08 13.14
N ALA A 335 -10.48 -4.24 11.82
CA ALA A 335 -10.70 -3.19 10.86
C ALA A 335 -12.19 -2.77 10.80
N TYR A 336 -12.45 -1.56 10.30
CA TYR A 336 -13.80 -0.97 10.25
C TYR A 336 -14.83 -1.87 9.55
N GLU A 337 -14.45 -2.59 8.50
CA GLU A 337 -15.35 -3.45 7.73
C GLU A 337 -15.86 -4.65 8.55
N VAL A 338 -15.05 -5.13 9.50
CA VAL A 338 -15.42 -6.21 10.42
C VAL A 338 -16.34 -5.68 11.52
N LEU A 339 -16.11 -4.45 11.99
CA LEU A 339 -16.99 -3.76 12.93
C LEU A 339 -18.36 -3.47 12.30
N ASP A 340 -18.35 -2.98 11.06
CA ASP A 340 -19.55 -2.72 10.26
C ASP A 340 -20.35 -4.00 10.02
N ALA A 341 -19.69 -5.07 9.56
CA ALA A 341 -20.31 -6.37 9.38
C ALA A 341 -20.87 -6.95 10.69
N SER A 342 -20.16 -6.77 11.81
CA SER A 342 -20.63 -7.21 13.14
C SER A 342 -21.88 -6.45 13.58
N SER A 343 -21.91 -5.13 13.38
CA SER A 343 -23.11 -4.32 13.67
C SER A 343 -24.31 -4.71 12.79
N MET A 344 -24.05 -5.06 11.53
CA MET A 344 -25.08 -5.48 10.58
C MET A 344 -25.60 -6.89 10.89
N GLU A 345 -24.73 -7.79 11.36
CA GLU A 345 -25.11 -9.13 11.78
C GLU A 345 -25.93 -9.09 13.09
N LEU A 346 -25.54 -8.27 14.07
CA LEU A 346 -26.32 -8.01 15.28
C LEU A 346 -27.72 -7.45 14.96
N LEU A 347 -27.80 -6.56 13.97
CA LEU A 347 -29.07 -6.07 13.45
C LEU A 347 -29.89 -7.19 12.78
N ALA A 348 -29.27 -8.00 11.94
CA ALA A 348 -29.94 -9.08 11.21
C ALA A 348 -30.46 -10.19 12.14
N ARG A 349 -29.73 -10.48 13.22
CA ARG A 349 -30.12 -11.42 14.27
C ARG A 349 -31.13 -10.84 15.27
N GLU A 350 -31.39 -9.54 15.18
CA GLU A 350 -32.17 -8.78 16.16
C GLU A 350 -31.73 -9.04 17.61
N THR A 351 -30.41 -9.08 17.84
CA THR A 351 -29.82 -9.35 19.16
C THR A 351 -30.42 -8.39 20.19
N GLU A 352 -31.00 -8.96 21.25
CA GLU A 352 -31.83 -8.23 22.20
C GLU A 352 -31.07 -7.07 22.88
N GLU A 353 -29.82 -7.32 23.26
CA GLU A 353 -28.94 -6.31 23.90
C GLU A 353 -28.63 -5.14 22.95
N PHE A 354 -28.29 -5.43 21.69
CA PHE A 354 -28.05 -4.43 20.64
C PHE A 354 -29.32 -3.61 20.34
N VAL A 355 -30.49 -4.25 20.25
CA VAL A 355 -31.77 -3.59 20.00
C VAL A 355 -32.18 -2.70 21.18
N ASN A 356 -32.01 -3.18 22.40
CA ASN A 356 -32.35 -2.44 23.61
C ASN A 356 -31.44 -1.22 23.81
N GLU A 357 -30.15 -1.33 23.47
CA GLU A 357 -29.21 -0.22 23.49
C GLU A 357 -29.68 0.94 22.60
N VAL A 358 -30.01 0.66 21.33
CA VAL A 358 -30.48 1.70 20.40
C VAL A 358 -31.89 2.21 20.77
N LYS A 359 -32.77 1.33 21.27
CA LYS A 359 -34.10 1.75 21.76
C LYS A 359 -34.04 2.57 23.05
N ALA A 360 -32.97 2.51 23.82
CA ALA A 360 -32.79 3.33 25.01
C ALA A 360 -32.37 4.77 24.68
N LEU A 361 -31.87 5.04 23.46
CA LEU A 361 -31.42 6.37 23.04
C LEU A 361 -32.59 7.36 22.94
N SER A 362 -32.34 8.65 23.23
CA SER A 362 -33.34 9.71 23.04
C SER A 362 -33.62 10.00 21.57
N THR A 363 -34.73 10.65 21.25
CA THR A 363 -35.06 11.03 19.86
C THR A 363 -33.99 11.93 19.24
N ASP A 364 -33.39 12.83 20.02
CA ASP A 364 -32.30 13.72 19.56
C ASP A 364 -31.02 12.94 19.27
N GLN A 365 -30.71 11.92 20.08
CA GLN A 365 -29.57 11.03 19.85
C GLN A 365 -29.76 10.17 18.59
N LEU A 366 -30.98 9.65 18.39
CA LEU A 366 -31.33 8.92 17.17
C LEU A 366 -31.24 9.81 15.93
N GLN A 367 -31.73 11.06 16.00
CA GLN A 367 -31.57 12.03 14.91
C GLN A 367 -30.10 12.37 14.67
N GLY A 368 -29.28 12.45 15.71
CA GLY A 368 -27.83 12.64 15.59
C GLY A 368 -27.14 11.52 14.82
N ILE A 369 -27.49 10.26 15.12
CA ILE A 369 -26.96 9.09 14.40
C ILE A 369 -27.41 9.11 12.93
N VAL A 370 -28.69 9.37 12.67
CA VAL A 370 -29.25 9.39 11.32
C VAL A 370 -28.71 10.56 10.49
N SER A 371 -28.43 11.70 11.11
CA SER A 371 -27.92 12.90 10.42
C SER A 371 -26.43 12.83 10.11
N ASN A 372 -25.69 11.92 10.76
CA ASN A 372 -24.26 11.73 10.52
C ASN A 372 -23.91 10.24 10.32
N PRO A 373 -24.38 9.61 9.23
CA PRO A 373 -24.20 8.18 9.00
C PRO A 373 -22.71 7.79 8.84
N GLY A 374 -21.84 8.72 8.46
CA GLY A 374 -20.40 8.44 8.29
C GLY A 374 -19.62 8.24 9.59
N SER A 375 -20.19 8.57 10.75
CA SER A 375 -19.53 8.40 12.06
C SER A 375 -20.01 7.19 12.86
N TYR A 376 -20.93 6.39 12.29
CA TYR A 376 -21.51 5.21 12.95
C TYR A 376 -21.42 3.99 12.03
N PHE A 377 -21.53 2.78 12.59
CA PHE A 377 -21.62 1.55 11.79
C PHE A 377 -23.03 1.40 11.18
N ASP A 378 -23.14 0.80 10.00
CA ASP A 378 -24.40 0.73 9.23
C ASP A 378 -25.53 0.07 10.04
N GLY A 379 -25.21 -0.93 10.87
CA GLY A 379 -26.19 -1.60 11.73
C GLY A 379 -26.87 -0.64 12.71
N TYR A 380 -26.09 0.25 13.34
CA TYR A 380 -26.61 1.28 14.24
C TYR A 380 -27.43 2.33 13.49
N VAL A 381 -26.95 2.77 12.33
CA VAL A 381 -27.64 3.78 11.51
C VAL A 381 -29.02 3.26 11.08
N ARG A 382 -29.09 2.02 10.59
CA ARG A 382 -30.35 1.38 10.17
C ARG A 382 -31.31 1.14 11.34
N LEU A 383 -30.80 0.66 12.47
CA LEU A 383 -31.62 0.44 13.66
C LEU A 383 -32.13 1.76 14.25
N ALA A 384 -31.30 2.80 14.27
CA ALA A 384 -31.67 4.13 14.71
C ALA A 384 -32.72 4.75 13.78
N THR A 385 -32.57 4.56 12.46
CA THR A 385 -33.54 5.02 11.46
C THR A 385 -34.90 4.33 11.65
N ARG A 386 -34.90 3.00 11.83
CA ARG A 386 -36.10 2.20 12.12
C ARG A 386 -36.78 2.66 13.41
N THR A 387 -36.02 2.79 14.49
CA THR A 387 -36.51 3.19 15.81
C THR A 387 -37.05 4.63 15.80
N LEU A 388 -36.37 5.54 15.10
CA LEU A 388 -36.83 6.92 14.93
C LEU A 388 -38.13 6.98 14.14
N HIS A 389 -38.24 6.19 13.06
CA HIS A 389 -39.47 6.09 12.27
C HIS A 389 -40.64 5.50 13.08
N GLU A 390 -40.40 4.45 13.85
CA GLU A 390 -41.38 3.86 14.78
C GLU A 390 -41.85 4.87 15.82
N ARG A 391 -40.98 5.74 16.35
CA ARG A 391 -41.35 6.77 17.33
C ARG A 391 -42.11 7.94 16.72
N LEU A 392 -41.75 8.35 15.50
CA LEU A 392 -42.40 9.44 14.79
C LEU A 392 -43.77 9.04 14.22
N ASN A 393 -43.94 7.78 13.84
CA ASN A 393 -45.19 7.26 13.26
C ASN A 393 -46.03 6.43 14.24
N GLY A 394 -45.47 6.07 15.40
CA GLY A 394 -46.10 5.27 16.45
C GLY A 394 -47.04 6.05 17.38
N THR A 395 -47.90 6.90 16.82
CA THR A 395 -49.10 7.37 17.53
C THR A 395 -50.35 7.10 16.69
N PRO A 396 -51.02 5.94 16.83
CA PRO A 396 -52.47 5.94 16.73
C PRO A 396 -52.99 6.62 17.99
N ALA A 397 -53.73 7.70 17.77
CA ALA A 397 -54.51 8.35 18.81
C ALA A 397 -55.35 7.32 19.58
N SER A 398 -55.06 7.14 20.86
CA SER A 398 -56.14 6.85 21.81
C SER A 398 -56.99 8.12 21.86
N GLN A 399 -58.03 8.16 21.04
CA GLN A 399 -59.17 9.06 21.21
C GLN A 399 -59.65 8.93 22.67
N PRO A 400 -59.88 10.04 23.38
CA PRO A 400 -60.75 10.00 24.54
C PRO A 400 -62.19 9.87 24.03
N ASP A 401 -62.81 8.71 24.23
CA ASP A 401 -64.25 8.59 24.18
C ASP A 401 -64.83 9.39 25.35
N ASN A 402 -65.45 10.52 25.01
CA ASN A 402 -66.47 11.16 25.84
C ASN A 402 -67.74 11.25 24.99
N ASN A 403 -68.59 10.23 25.11
CA ASN A 403 -70.04 10.36 25.30
C ASN A 403 -70.67 8.99 25.60
#